data_AF-A0A5C8V5D3-F1
#
_entry.id   AF-A0A5C8V5D3-F1
#
_cell.length_a   1.000
_cell.length_b   1.000
_cell.length_c   1.000
_cell.angle_alpha   90.00
_cell.angle_beta   90.00
_cell.angle_gamma   90.00
#
_symmetry.space_group_name_H-M   'P 1'
#
loop_
_entity.id
_entity.type
_entity.pdbx_description
1 polymer ?
#
loop_
_entity_poly.entity_id
_entity_poly.type
_entity_poly.pdbx_seq_one_letter_code
_entity_poly.pdbx_strand_id
1 'polypeptide(L)'
;MKITNLNLLHWAFILLLSMPTLAVAQSEEELKATAEKAYENIISFAPTSKKFLTIHLQTNNGLLRFGEPDNYFTLPDGSYVNHKSQAVYQEADKKSWQVGLGQRAYYELLRFKYMSDIYKDIDKELFTKYSSSMYKEDKNSWMAQTNLLKLANAVTHVTEMPRFFCNPKEKCHYDVTGEKYYHRNVGDVMPWGGRGASEFKQLGAYTAYVNENLSALQQWKNDFFQNDTEEGYLVVKAYIRNYDFSNKGYWLSPRTNLVTGKIFKRMELQPQNSNERKFVSPRGINILYEMSPEKAEKFSEEVKQLYMVFKIEITIKGMEANYEYVDADYAFKSPIIALYTDDSLTKKVGEISMETMTTK
;
A
#
# COMPACT_ATOMS: atom_id res chain seq x y z
N MET A 1 76.17 44.37 -17.85
CA MET A 1 75.36 44.93 -16.76
C MET A 1 73.93 44.44 -16.97
N LYS A 2 73.50 43.45 -16.18
CA LYS A 2 72.22 42.75 -16.31
C LYS A 2 71.11 43.60 -15.72
N ILE A 3 70.04 43.85 -16.49
CA ILE A 3 68.80 44.43 -15.99
C ILE A 3 67.77 43.31 -15.91
N THR A 4 67.44 42.94 -14.69
CA THR A 4 66.25 42.17 -14.31
C THR A 4 65.10 43.15 -14.10
N ASN A 5 63.94 42.88 -14.69
CA ASN A 5 62.67 42.94 -13.94
C ASN A 5 61.58 42.17 -14.68
N LEU A 6 61.18 41.09 -14.03
CA LEU A 6 60.16 40.14 -14.37
C LEU A 6 58.87 40.55 -13.64
N ASN A 7 57.72 40.21 -14.22
CA ASN A 7 56.39 40.14 -13.60
C ASN A 7 55.62 41.43 -13.35
N LEU A 8 55.01 41.94 -14.42
CA LEU A 8 53.83 42.81 -14.39
C LEU A 8 52.80 42.27 -15.39
N LEU A 9 52.27 41.06 -15.14
CA LEU A 9 51.17 40.46 -15.90
C LEU A 9 50.67 39.19 -15.19
N HIS A 10 50.08 39.33 -13.99
CA HIS A 10 49.34 38.20 -13.36
C HIS A 10 48.27 38.62 -12.32
N TRP A 11 47.78 39.86 -12.33
CA TRP A 11 46.78 40.32 -11.34
C TRP A 11 45.55 41.00 -11.95
N ALA A 12 45.09 40.55 -13.13
CA ALA A 12 43.86 41.05 -13.73
C ALA A 12 42.98 39.96 -14.38
N PHE A 13 43.08 38.71 -13.93
CA PHE A 13 42.25 37.62 -14.46
C PHE A 13 41.82 36.60 -13.38
N ILE A 14 41.43 37.08 -12.20
CA ILE A 14 40.69 36.27 -11.21
C ILE A 14 39.66 37.18 -10.54
N LEU A 15 38.63 37.57 -11.27
CA LEU A 15 37.45 38.24 -10.71
C LEU A 15 36.27 38.17 -11.68
N LEU A 16 35.96 36.98 -12.17
CA LEU A 16 34.66 36.64 -12.75
C LEU A 16 34.57 35.12 -12.88
N LEU A 17 33.48 34.56 -12.37
CA LEU A 17 33.05 33.15 -12.44
C LEU A 17 33.60 32.19 -11.37
N SER A 18 33.42 32.58 -10.11
CA SER A 18 33.01 31.61 -9.09
C SER A 18 31.79 32.17 -8.36
N MET A 19 30.67 32.31 -9.07
CA MET A 19 29.41 32.29 -8.34
C MET A 19 29.24 30.86 -7.86
N PRO A 20 29.23 30.58 -6.55
CA PRO A 20 28.70 29.31 -6.10
C PRO A 20 27.27 29.27 -6.67
N THR A 21 26.96 28.22 -7.41
CA THR A 21 25.57 27.81 -7.60
C THR A 21 25.00 27.70 -6.18
N LEU A 22 24.29 28.74 -5.73
CA LEU A 22 23.40 28.63 -4.60
C LEU A 22 22.37 27.60 -5.04
N ALA A 23 22.62 26.33 -4.71
CA ALA A 23 21.54 25.41 -4.46
C ALA A 23 20.73 26.07 -3.35
N VAL A 24 19.64 26.73 -3.74
CA VAL A 24 18.67 27.30 -2.81
C VAL A 24 18.19 26.10 -2.00
N ALA A 25 18.66 25.99 -0.77
CA ALA A 25 18.09 25.07 0.20
C ALA A 25 16.63 25.49 0.31
N GLN A 26 15.73 24.68 -0.26
CA GLN A 26 14.30 24.90 -0.12
C GLN A 26 13.99 25.01 1.36
N SER A 27 13.21 26.03 1.73
CA SER A 27 12.82 26.19 3.12
C SER A 27 12.04 24.95 3.58
N GLU A 28 12.12 24.62 4.87
CA GLU A 28 11.39 23.46 5.43
C GLU A 28 9.88 23.56 5.17
N GLU A 29 9.36 24.79 5.08
CA GLU A 29 7.98 25.10 4.76
C GLU A 29 7.64 24.88 3.28
N GLU A 30 8.54 25.20 2.35
CA GLU A 30 8.40 24.86 0.92
C GLU A 30 8.54 23.36 0.66
N LEU A 31 9.44 22.67 1.38
CA LEU A 31 9.56 21.21 1.34
C LEU A 31 8.29 20.56 1.86
N LYS A 32 7.71 21.09 2.95
CA LYS A 32 6.45 20.63 3.52
C LYS A 32 5.27 20.87 2.59
N ALA A 33 5.15 22.05 1.98
CA ALA A 33 4.08 22.36 1.03
C ALA A 33 4.21 21.56 -0.28
N THR A 34 5.44 21.35 -0.76
CA THR A 34 5.72 20.50 -1.93
C THR A 34 5.41 19.03 -1.64
N ALA A 35 5.77 18.56 -0.45
CA ALA A 35 5.36 17.26 0.05
C ALA A 35 3.83 17.17 0.11
N GLU A 36 3.14 18.06 0.82
CA GLU A 36 1.67 18.08 0.93
C GLU A 36 0.97 18.07 -0.42
N LYS A 37 1.45 18.85 -1.41
CA LYS A 37 0.90 18.93 -2.77
C LYS A 37 1.28 17.74 -3.67
N ALA A 38 2.39 17.05 -3.41
CA ALA A 38 2.77 15.82 -4.11
C ALA A 38 1.94 14.59 -3.65
N TYR A 39 1.05 14.75 -2.67
CA TYR A 39 0.37 13.65 -1.98
C TYR A 39 -1.17 13.65 -2.10
N GLU A 40 -1.76 14.28 -3.12
CA GLU A 40 -3.21 14.22 -3.45
C GLU A 40 -3.62 12.92 -4.19
N ASN A 41 -3.09 11.77 -3.76
CA ASN A 41 -3.29 10.46 -4.40
C ASN A 41 -4.07 9.51 -3.48
N ILE A 42 -5.24 9.95 -2.99
CA ILE A 42 -6.07 9.18 -2.06
C ILE A 42 -7.54 9.20 -2.49
N ILE A 43 -8.21 8.06 -2.38
CA ILE A 43 -9.67 7.96 -2.34
C ILE A 43 -10.13 7.59 -0.94
N SER A 44 -11.29 8.11 -0.53
CA SER A 44 -11.83 7.93 0.81
C SER A 44 -13.18 7.22 0.77
N PHE A 45 -13.35 6.20 1.61
CA PHE A 45 -14.61 5.51 1.82
C PHE A 45 -15.14 5.87 3.21
N ALA A 46 -16.14 6.73 3.25
CA ALA A 46 -16.75 7.18 4.49
C ALA A 46 -17.62 6.06 5.10
N PRO A 47 -17.60 5.88 6.43
CA PRO A 47 -18.49 4.97 7.11
C PRO A 47 -19.89 5.55 7.28
N THR A 48 -20.87 4.66 7.46
CA THR A 48 -22.26 5.02 7.82
C THR A 48 -22.39 5.54 9.25
N SER A 49 -21.35 5.39 10.09
CA SER A 49 -21.33 5.80 11.49
C SER A 49 -20.00 6.45 11.86
N LYS A 50 -20.06 7.54 12.64
CA LYS A 50 -18.88 8.25 13.19
C LYS A 50 -18.08 7.40 14.20
N LYS A 51 -18.60 6.24 14.62
CA LYS A 51 -17.88 5.27 15.45
C LYS A 51 -16.80 4.52 14.68
N PHE A 52 -16.76 4.65 13.35
CA PHE A 52 -15.75 4.03 12.50
C PHE A 52 -14.88 5.10 11.83
N LEU A 53 -13.69 4.68 11.40
CA LEU A 53 -12.74 5.48 10.64
C LEU A 53 -13.15 5.52 9.17
N THR A 54 -12.88 6.66 8.54
CA THR A 54 -12.82 6.75 7.08
C THR A 54 -11.65 5.91 6.58
N ILE A 55 -11.90 5.07 5.58
CA ILE A 55 -10.86 4.27 4.94
C ILE A 55 -10.21 5.12 3.85
N HIS A 56 -8.90 5.31 3.92
CA HIS A 56 -8.11 6.03 2.92
C HIS A 56 -7.23 5.05 2.15
N LEU A 57 -7.38 5.01 0.82
CA LEU A 57 -6.57 4.17 -0.05
C LEU A 57 -5.81 5.01 -1.07
N GLN A 58 -4.60 4.56 -1.42
CA GLN A 58 -3.80 5.18 -2.46
C GLN A 58 -4.45 5.06 -3.83
N THR A 59 -4.33 6.12 -4.62
CA THR A 59 -4.71 6.17 -6.01
C THR A 59 -3.52 6.55 -6.88
N ASN A 60 -3.68 6.36 -8.19
CA ASN A 60 -2.85 6.96 -9.21
C ASN A 60 -3.78 7.39 -10.35
N ASN A 61 -3.72 8.65 -10.76
CA ASN A 61 -4.65 9.23 -11.75
C ASN A 61 -6.14 8.94 -11.43
N GLY A 62 -6.52 9.05 -10.15
CA GLY A 62 -7.90 8.86 -9.68
C GLY A 62 -8.38 7.41 -9.58
N LEU A 63 -7.58 6.42 -10.00
CA LEU A 63 -7.92 5.00 -9.85
C LEU A 63 -7.16 4.36 -8.69
N LEU A 64 -7.73 3.34 -8.05
CA LEU A 64 -7.07 2.64 -6.95
C LEU A 64 -5.71 2.11 -7.37
N ARG A 65 -4.75 2.26 -6.47
CA ARG A 65 -3.47 1.59 -6.58
C ARG A 65 -3.61 0.19 -5.99
N PHE A 66 -3.00 -0.80 -6.63
CA PHE A 66 -2.80 -2.16 -6.12
C PHE A 66 -1.30 -2.50 -6.16
N GLY A 67 -0.86 -3.52 -5.44
CA GLY A 67 0.55 -3.94 -5.46
C GLY A 67 1.46 -3.17 -4.51
N GLU A 68 2.59 -2.66 -5.00
CA GLU A 68 3.53 -1.88 -4.19
C GLU A 68 2.96 -0.49 -3.90
N PRO A 69 2.82 -0.08 -2.63
CA PRO A 69 2.34 1.25 -2.27
C PRO A 69 3.42 2.32 -2.55
N ASP A 70 2.99 3.57 -2.63
CA ASP A 70 3.90 4.71 -2.44
C ASP A 70 4.27 4.76 -0.95
N ASN A 71 5.57 4.73 -0.64
CA ASN A 71 6.01 4.76 0.75
C ASN A 71 6.14 6.20 1.28
N TYR A 72 5.97 7.22 0.43
CA TYR A 72 6.07 8.66 0.74
C TYR A 72 7.43 9.13 1.24
N PHE A 73 8.44 8.25 1.21
CA PHE A 73 9.80 8.58 1.61
C PHE A 73 10.71 8.95 0.43
N THR A 74 10.19 8.96 -0.80
CA THR A 74 10.93 9.42 -1.98
C THR A 74 10.46 10.84 -2.32
N LEU A 75 11.37 11.80 -2.35
CA LEU A 75 11.08 13.18 -2.75
C LEU A 75 10.98 13.30 -4.28
N PRO A 76 10.35 14.37 -4.82
CA PRO A 76 10.21 14.55 -6.28
C PRO A 76 11.54 14.55 -7.04
N ASP A 77 12.65 14.94 -6.42
CA ASP A 77 13.99 14.88 -6.99
C ASP A 77 14.58 13.45 -7.02
N GLY A 78 13.91 12.47 -6.41
CA GLY A 78 14.32 11.07 -6.33
C GLY A 78 15.21 10.76 -5.13
N SER A 79 15.52 11.75 -4.29
CA SER A 79 16.22 11.55 -3.04
C SER A 79 15.29 10.96 -1.97
N TYR A 80 15.87 10.31 -0.96
CA TYR A 80 15.11 9.73 0.14
C TYR A 80 14.96 10.75 1.27
N VAL A 81 13.78 10.81 1.90
CA VAL A 81 13.50 11.67 3.04
C VAL A 81 14.51 11.39 4.15
N ASN A 82 15.28 12.42 4.50
CA ASN A 82 16.30 12.31 5.53
C ASN A 82 15.64 12.19 6.92
N HIS A 83 16.01 11.16 7.68
CA HIS A 83 15.57 10.97 9.06
C HIS A 83 15.93 12.14 9.98
N LYS A 84 16.92 12.97 9.62
CA LYS A 84 17.30 14.19 10.34
C LYS A 84 16.32 15.35 10.14
N SER A 85 15.54 15.34 9.06
CA SER A 85 14.46 16.30 8.80
C SER A 85 13.19 15.78 9.47
N GLN A 86 13.13 15.94 10.79
CA GLN A 86 12.16 15.26 11.65
C GLN A 86 10.70 15.52 11.24
N ALA A 87 10.34 16.74 10.85
CA ALA A 87 8.98 17.07 10.44
C ALA A 87 8.54 16.36 9.14
N VAL A 88 9.37 16.40 8.09
CA VAL A 88 9.08 15.76 6.79
C VAL A 88 9.02 14.25 6.94
N TYR A 89 9.93 13.66 7.71
CA TYR A 89 9.93 12.24 7.99
C TYR A 89 8.67 11.80 8.75
N GLN A 90 8.27 12.56 9.78
CA GLN A 90 7.07 12.26 10.58
C GLN A 90 5.80 12.29 9.74
N GLU A 91 5.67 13.24 8.81
CA GLU A 91 4.49 13.33 7.93
C GLU A 91 4.47 12.18 6.91
N ALA A 92 5.61 11.84 6.30
CA ALA A 92 5.73 10.68 5.41
C ALA A 92 5.38 9.38 6.13
N ASP A 93 5.91 9.17 7.35
CA ASP A 93 5.61 7.99 8.17
C ASP A 93 4.13 7.91 8.49
N LYS A 94 3.53 9.00 8.97
CA LYS A 94 2.08 9.09 9.28
C LYS A 94 1.21 8.71 8.07
N LYS A 95 1.52 9.22 6.87
CA LYS A 95 0.78 8.88 5.65
C LYS A 95 0.96 7.42 5.24
N SER A 96 2.19 6.90 5.30
CA SER A 96 2.48 5.50 5.03
C SER A 96 1.66 4.57 5.95
N TRP A 97 1.59 4.92 7.23
CA TRP A 97 0.76 4.23 8.22
C TRP A 97 -0.75 4.34 7.94
N GLN A 98 -1.25 5.53 7.60
CA GLN A 98 -2.64 5.74 7.22
C GLN A 98 -3.07 4.85 6.07
N VAL A 99 -2.23 4.76 5.03
CA VAL A 99 -2.45 3.89 3.88
C VAL A 99 -2.44 2.43 4.29
N GLY A 100 -1.47 1.98 5.08
CA GLY A 100 -1.40 0.61 5.55
C GLY A 100 -2.63 0.20 6.38
N LEU A 101 -3.09 1.07 7.28
CA LEU A 101 -4.31 0.85 8.05
C LEU A 101 -5.56 0.85 7.15
N GLY A 102 -5.64 1.77 6.19
CA GLY A 102 -6.71 1.83 5.20
C GLY A 102 -6.81 0.55 4.36
N GLN A 103 -5.68 0.03 3.89
CA GLN A 103 -5.61 -1.25 3.15
C GLN A 103 -6.14 -2.42 3.99
N ARG A 104 -5.74 -2.50 5.26
CA ARG A 104 -6.25 -3.54 6.18
C ARG A 104 -7.74 -3.39 6.45
N ALA A 105 -8.21 -2.17 6.70
CA ALA A 105 -9.62 -1.89 6.93
C ALA A 105 -10.47 -2.25 5.71
N TYR A 106 -10.03 -1.86 4.52
CA TYR A 106 -10.67 -2.21 3.25
C TYR A 106 -10.75 -3.73 3.08
N TYR A 107 -9.64 -4.45 3.29
CA TYR A 107 -9.61 -5.90 3.17
C TYR A 107 -10.54 -6.62 4.16
N GLU A 108 -10.51 -6.26 5.44
CA GLU A 108 -11.37 -6.91 6.44
C GLU A 108 -12.86 -6.58 6.23
N LEU A 109 -13.18 -5.39 5.69
CA LEU A 109 -14.56 -5.03 5.33
C LEU A 109 -15.03 -5.81 4.09
N LEU A 110 -14.14 -6.05 3.12
CA LEU A 110 -14.40 -6.93 1.97
C LEU A 110 -14.68 -8.36 2.43
N ARG A 111 -13.85 -8.92 3.34
CA ARG A 111 -14.11 -10.22 3.95
C ARG A 111 -15.47 -10.26 4.64
N PHE A 112 -15.79 -9.25 5.43
CA PHE A 112 -17.08 -9.14 6.09
C PHE A 112 -18.26 -9.11 5.11
N LYS A 113 -18.09 -8.49 3.93
CA LYS A 113 -19.07 -8.54 2.84
C LYS A 113 -19.27 -9.96 2.32
N TYR A 114 -18.22 -10.67 1.93
CA TYR A 114 -18.35 -12.00 1.33
C TYR A 114 -18.52 -13.14 2.35
N MET A 115 -18.31 -12.89 3.64
CA MET A 115 -18.65 -13.80 4.73
C MET A 115 -20.10 -13.63 5.23
N SER A 116 -20.97 -12.92 4.50
CA SER A 116 -22.35 -12.61 4.92
C SER A 116 -23.14 -13.80 5.45
N ASP A 117 -23.03 -14.97 4.80
CA ASP A 117 -23.73 -16.18 5.23
C ASP A 117 -23.19 -16.76 6.53
N ILE A 118 -21.88 -16.70 6.74
CA ILE A 118 -21.25 -17.12 8.01
C ILE A 118 -21.73 -16.23 9.16
N TYR A 119 -21.85 -14.93 8.92
CA TYR A 119 -22.32 -13.98 9.94
C TYR A 119 -23.78 -14.16 10.36
N LYS A 120 -24.57 -14.98 9.66
CA LYS A 120 -25.92 -15.34 10.11
C LYS A 120 -25.88 -16.20 11.37
N ASP A 121 -24.84 -17.00 11.52
CA ASP A 121 -24.67 -17.95 12.62
C ASP A 121 -23.86 -17.37 13.79
N ILE A 122 -23.49 -16.09 13.75
CA ILE A 122 -22.69 -15.48 14.82
C ILE A 122 -23.44 -15.52 16.16
N ASP A 123 -22.84 -16.18 17.16
CA ASP A 123 -23.30 -16.11 18.54
C ASP A 123 -22.98 -14.72 19.08
N LYS A 124 -24.02 -13.93 19.37
CA LYS A 124 -23.89 -12.53 19.81
C LYS A 124 -23.69 -12.39 21.31
N GLU A 125 -23.88 -13.46 22.07
CA GLU A 125 -23.92 -13.46 23.53
C GLU A 125 -22.68 -14.11 24.13
N LEU A 126 -22.12 -15.12 23.47
CA LEU A 126 -20.99 -15.91 23.98
C LEU A 126 -19.86 -16.06 22.95
N PHE A 127 -18.65 -16.27 23.46
CA PHE A 127 -17.55 -16.70 22.60
C PHE A 127 -17.71 -18.15 22.19
N THR A 128 -17.70 -18.41 20.89
CA THR A 128 -17.67 -19.77 20.39
C THR A 128 -16.25 -20.32 20.51
N LYS A 129 -16.09 -21.43 21.25
CA LYS A 129 -14.77 -22.06 21.43
C LYS A 129 -14.48 -22.99 20.26
N TYR A 130 -13.28 -22.83 19.68
CA TYR A 130 -12.84 -23.70 18.60
C TYR A 130 -12.65 -25.15 19.08
N SER A 131 -13.11 -26.11 18.30
CA SER A 131 -12.81 -27.53 18.45
C SER A 131 -12.59 -28.18 17.07
N SER A 132 -11.97 -29.36 17.03
CA SER A 132 -11.78 -30.09 15.78
C SER A 132 -13.06 -30.75 15.24
N SER A 133 -14.11 -30.83 16.07
CA SER A 133 -15.39 -31.50 15.77
C SER A 133 -16.56 -30.56 16.07
N MET A 134 -16.59 -29.43 15.37
CA MET A 134 -17.64 -28.43 15.47
C MET A 134 -18.77 -28.72 14.48
N TYR A 135 -20.01 -28.45 14.89
CA TYR A 135 -21.12 -28.31 13.94
C TYR A 135 -20.87 -27.10 13.05
N LYS A 136 -21.54 -27.05 11.89
CA LYS A 136 -21.31 -26.03 10.87
C LYS A 136 -21.58 -24.63 11.42
N GLU A 137 -22.65 -24.49 12.20
CA GLU A 137 -23.12 -23.23 12.79
C GLU A 137 -22.11 -22.71 13.82
N ASP A 138 -21.59 -23.58 14.70
CA ASP A 138 -20.54 -23.22 15.66
C ASP A 138 -19.25 -22.80 14.94
N LYS A 139 -18.85 -23.56 13.90
CA LYS A 139 -17.68 -23.22 13.10
C LYS A 139 -17.86 -21.84 12.45
N ASN A 140 -19.03 -21.59 11.87
CA ASN A 140 -19.37 -20.31 11.27
C ASN A 140 -19.32 -19.18 12.31
N SER A 141 -19.92 -19.38 13.49
CA SER A 141 -19.87 -18.41 14.58
C SER A 141 -18.42 -18.07 14.97
N TRP A 142 -17.58 -19.07 15.21
CA TRP A 142 -16.17 -18.84 15.55
C TRP A 142 -15.43 -18.06 14.46
N MET A 143 -15.70 -18.36 13.18
CA MET A 143 -15.12 -17.65 12.04
C MET A 143 -15.60 -16.20 11.96
N ALA A 144 -16.90 -15.95 12.13
CA ALA A 144 -17.48 -14.61 12.18
C ALA A 144 -16.92 -13.79 13.35
N GLN A 145 -16.81 -14.38 14.54
CA GLN A 145 -16.22 -13.72 15.72
C GLN A 145 -14.75 -13.36 15.48
N THR A 146 -13.98 -14.26 14.85
CA THR A 146 -12.57 -14.04 14.53
C THR A 146 -12.38 -12.93 13.49
N ASN A 147 -13.19 -12.91 12.42
CA ASN A 147 -13.17 -11.81 11.45
C ASN A 147 -13.66 -10.50 12.07
N LEU A 148 -14.71 -10.54 12.91
CA LEU A 148 -15.25 -9.34 13.56
C LEU A 148 -14.21 -8.67 14.44
N LEU A 149 -13.42 -9.45 15.20
CA LEU A 149 -12.31 -8.90 15.99
C LEU A 149 -11.30 -8.18 15.10
N LYS A 150 -10.90 -8.79 13.96
CA LYS A 150 -9.94 -8.19 13.02
C LYS A 150 -10.48 -6.92 12.37
N LEU A 151 -11.73 -6.96 11.89
CA LEU A 151 -12.44 -5.84 11.30
C LEU A 151 -12.57 -4.70 12.31
N ALA A 152 -13.09 -4.98 13.50
CA ALA A 152 -13.30 -3.99 14.54
C ALA A 152 -11.99 -3.29 14.94
N ASN A 153 -10.90 -4.04 15.04
CA ASN A 153 -9.57 -3.47 15.26
C ASN A 153 -9.08 -2.58 14.10
N ALA A 154 -9.55 -2.81 12.87
CA ALA A 154 -9.13 -2.06 11.70
C ALA A 154 -9.99 -0.80 11.47
N VAL A 155 -11.28 -0.84 11.83
CA VAL A 155 -12.22 0.23 11.47
C VAL A 155 -12.72 1.07 12.63
N THR A 156 -12.58 0.63 13.89
CA THR A 156 -13.12 1.40 15.02
C THR A 156 -12.42 2.76 15.16
N HIS A 157 -13.19 3.82 15.38
CA HIS A 157 -12.64 5.16 15.56
C HIS A 157 -11.75 5.23 16.80
N VAL A 158 -10.72 6.07 16.75
CA VAL A 158 -9.67 6.16 17.79
C VAL A 158 -10.24 6.45 19.18
N THR A 159 -11.34 7.19 19.24
CA THR A 159 -12.04 7.57 20.47
C THR A 159 -12.81 6.40 21.10
N GLU A 160 -13.22 5.42 20.30
CA GLU A 160 -13.96 4.23 20.74
C GLU A 160 -13.01 3.06 21.08
N MET A 161 -11.81 3.05 20.50
CA MET A 161 -10.82 1.99 20.72
C MET A 161 -10.53 1.68 22.20
N PRO A 162 -10.35 2.67 23.11
CA PRO A 162 -10.13 2.42 24.53
C PRO A 162 -11.22 1.57 25.18
N ARG A 163 -12.48 1.72 24.74
CA ARG A 163 -13.62 1.03 25.30
C ARG A 163 -13.60 -0.47 24.99
N PHE A 164 -13.20 -0.82 23.76
CA PHE A 164 -13.32 -2.19 23.26
C PHE A 164 -12.02 -2.99 23.29
N PHE A 165 -10.85 -2.33 23.27
CA PHE A 165 -9.56 -3.00 23.06
C PHE A 165 -8.50 -2.63 24.10
N CYS A 166 -8.92 -2.13 25.27
CA CYS A 166 -8.01 -1.55 26.23
C CYS A 166 -8.23 -2.03 27.66
N ASN A 167 -7.13 -2.45 28.26
CA ASN A 167 -7.08 -2.88 29.64
C ASN A 167 -6.41 -1.78 30.48
N PRO A 168 -7.14 -1.04 31.36
CA PRO A 168 -6.55 0.02 32.17
C PRO A 168 -5.44 -0.45 33.13
N LYS A 169 -5.38 -1.75 33.41
CA LYS A 169 -4.29 -2.36 34.20
C LYS A 169 -2.99 -2.48 33.40
N GLU A 170 -3.06 -2.34 32.09
CA GLU A 170 -1.91 -2.26 31.18
C GLU A 170 -1.83 -0.85 30.56
N LYS A 171 -0.69 -0.51 29.96
CA LYS A 171 -0.58 0.76 29.22
C LYS A 171 -1.42 0.68 27.96
N CYS A 172 -2.53 1.42 27.95
CA CYS A 172 -3.29 1.70 26.75
C CYS A 172 -2.46 2.57 25.79
N HIS A 173 -2.01 1.99 24.68
CA HIS A 173 -1.17 2.68 23.69
C HIS A 173 -1.96 3.59 22.73
N TYR A 174 -3.27 3.77 22.92
CA TYR A 174 -4.08 4.66 22.10
C TYR A 174 -3.99 6.08 22.63
N ASP A 175 -3.08 6.86 22.04
CA ASP A 175 -3.02 8.30 22.31
C ASP A 175 -4.18 8.98 21.55
N VAL A 176 -5.16 9.48 22.32
CA VAL A 176 -6.39 10.11 21.81
C VAL A 176 -6.10 11.47 21.13
N THR A 177 -4.86 11.96 21.19
CA THR A 177 -4.40 13.17 20.50
C THR A 177 -4.18 12.98 18.99
N GLY A 178 -4.38 11.76 18.47
CA GLY A 178 -4.45 11.50 17.02
C GLY A 178 -3.11 11.35 16.30
N GLU A 179 -2.03 11.94 16.83
CA GLU A 179 -0.70 11.88 16.20
C GLU A 179 -0.07 10.48 16.27
N LYS A 180 -0.21 9.77 17.39
CA LYS A 180 0.38 8.42 17.54
C LYS A 180 -0.52 7.25 17.15
N TYR A 181 -1.78 7.51 16.84
CA TYR A 181 -2.74 6.46 16.47
C TYR A 181 -2.29 5.70 15.22
N TYR A 182 -1.71 6.42 14.27
CA TYR A 182 -1.27 5.84 13.00
C TYR A 182 -0.06 4.91 13.16
N HIS A 183 0.76 5.04 14.22
CA HIS A 183 1.90 4.14 14.45
C HIS A 183 1.54 2.76 15.01
N ARG A 184 0.28 2.34 14.88
CA ARG A 184 -0.12 0.98 15.23
C ARG A 184 0.34 0.04 14.14
N ASN A 185 1.15 -0.96 14.51
CA ASN A 185 1.53 -2.02 13.58
C ASN A 185 0.30 -2.60 12.88
N VAL A 186 0.26 -2.52 11.55
CA VAL A 186 -0.86 -2.97 10.70
C VAL A 186 -1.11 -4.47 10.92
N GLY A 187 -0.19 -5.24 11.50
CA GLY A 187 -0.40 -6.64 11.88
C GLY A 187 -1.05 -6.86 13.26
N ASP A 188 -1.02 -5.90 14.18
CA ASP A 188 -1.43 -6.15 15.56
C ASP A 188 -2.95 -6.19 15.67
N VAL A 189 -3.52 -7.32 16.10
CA VAL A 189 -4.93 -7.46 16.50
C VAL A 189 -4.95 -7.44 18.02
N MET A 190 -5.57 -6.44 18.63
CA MET A 190 -5.73 -6.41 20.07
C MET A 190 -6.96 -7.24 20.44
N PRO A 191 -6.88 -8.08 21.48
CA PRO A 191 -8.04 -8.85 21.93
C PRO A 191 -9.12 -7.92 22.49
N TRP A 192 -10.35 -8.42 22.54
CA TRP A 192 -11.45 -7.75 23.23
C TRP A 192 -11.06 -7.41 24.68
N GLY A 193 -11.41 -6.21 25.15
CA GLY A 193 -11.04 -5.73 26.49
C GLY A 193 -9.56 -5.39 26.69
N GLY A 194 -8.71 -5.61 25.68
CA GLY A 194 -7.28 -5.34 25.70
C GLY A 194 -6.41 -6.48 26.22
N ARG A 195 -5.09 -6.35 26.06
CA ARG A 195 -4.12 -7.33 26.54
C ARG A 195 -4.27 -7.55 28.05
N GLY A 196 -4.15 -8.81 28.49
CA GLY A 196 -4.31 -9.22 29.88
C GLY A 196 -5.73 -9.06 30.47
N ALA A 197 -6.76 -8.79 29.65
CA ALA A 197 -8.13 -8.70 30.13
C ALA A 197 -8.68 -10.07 30.57
N SER A 198 -9.47 -10.08 31.66
CA SER A 198 -10.19 -11.28 32.11
C SER A 198 -11.28 -11.68 31.13
N GLU A 199 -11.66 -12.97 31.10
CA GLU A 199 -12.69 -13.49 30.19
C GLU A 199 -14.01 -12.71 30.26
N PHE A 200 -14.48 -12.33 31.45
CA PHE A 200 -15.67 -11.49 31.62
C PHE A 200 -15.55 -10.13 30.94
N LYS A 201 -14.38 -9.51 31.00
CA LYS A 201 -14.13 -8.23 30.37
C LYS A 201 -14.02 -8.35 28.86
N GLN A 202 -13.37 -9.42 28.37
CA GLN A 202 -13.33 -9.71 26.93
C GLN A 202 -14.75 -9.93 26.39
N LEU A 203 -15.56 -10.72 27.10
CA LEU A 203 -16.93 -11.01 26.71
C LEU A 203 -17.82 -9.76 26.75
N GLY A 204 -17.71 -8.94 27.80
CA GLY A 204 -18.44 -7.68 27.90
C GLY A 204 -18.09 -6.71 26.77
N ALA A 205 -16.81 -6.63 26.37
CA ALA A 205 -16.40 -5.80 25.24
C ALA A 205 -16.92 -6.33 23.90
N TYR A 206 -16.85 -7.65 23.68
CA TYR A 206 -17.37 -8.31 22.49
C TYR A 206 -18.88 -8.10 22.32
N THR A 207 -19.66 -8.47 23.33
CA THR A 207 -21.13 -8.36 23.32
C THR A 207 -21.59 -6.92 23.13
N ALA A 208 -20.96 -5.96 23.83
CA ALA A 208 -21.23 -4.54 23.62
C ALA A 208 -20.91 -4.10 22.18
N TYR A 209 -19.79 -4.55 21.61
CA TYR A 209 -19.44 -4.19 20.23
C TYR A 209 -20.44 -4.76 19.23
N VAL A 210 -20.83 -6.03 19.37
CA VAL A 210 -21.81 -6.68 18.51
C VAL A 210 -23.15 -5.95 18.56
N ASN A 211 -23.65 -5.68 19.76
CA ASN A 211 -24.96 -5.04 19.95
C ASN A 211 -25.00 -3.60 19.42
N GLU A 212 -23.90 -2.87 19.54
CA GLU A 212 -23.88 -1.44 19.21
C GLU A 212 -23.39 -1.12 17.80
N ASN A 213 -22.61 -2.01 17.18
CA ASN A 213 -21.87 -1.68 15.97
C ASN A 213 -22.11 -2.65 14.81
N LEU A 214 -22.55 -3.90 15.06
CA LEU A 214 -22.67 -4.89 13.99
C LEU A 214 -23.66 -4.46 12.90
N SER A 215 -24.81 -3.86 13.26
CA SER A 215 -25.79 -3.39 12.28
C SER A 215 -25.24 -2.26 11.41
N ALA A 216 -24.50 -1.32 12.00
CA ALA A 216 -23.88 -0.22 11.26
C ALA A 216 -22.79 -0.73 10.30
N LEU A 217 -22.00 -1.73 10.72
CA LEU A 217 -21.05 -2.42 9.83
C LEU A 217 -21.79 -3.12 8.68
N GLN A 218 -22.90 -3.82 8.98
CA GLN A 218 -23.72 -4.50 7.97
C GLN A 218 -24.28 -3.53 6.92
N GLN A 219 -24.65 -2.32 7.31
CA GLN A 219 -25.05 -1.26 6.38
C GLN A 219 -23.85 -0.78 5.56
N TRP A 220 -22.73 -0.46 6.22
CA TRP A 220 -21.55 0.06 5.54
C TRP A 220 -21.01 -0.87 4.46
N LYS A 221 -20.99 -2.19 4.71
CA LYS A 221 -20.54 -3.16 3.68
C LYS A 221 -21.41 -3.21 2.42
N ASN A 222 -22.67 -2.79 2.49
CA ASN A 222 -23.59 -2.82 1.35
C ASN A 222 -23.38 -1.57 0.48
N ASP A 223 -23.03 -0.44 1.10
CA ASP A 223 -22.64 0.79 0.40
C ASP A 223 -21.21 0.70 -0.15
N PHE A 224 -20.39 -0.16 0.45
CA PHE A 224 -19.03 -0.45 0.05
C PHE A 224 -18.96 -1.43 -1.13
N PHE A 225 -18.20 -1.05 -2.17
CA PHE A 225 -17.84 -1.91 -3.31
C PHE A 225 -19.06 -2.49 -4.06
N GLN A 226 -19.93 -1.62 -4.59
CA GLN A 226 -21.30 -2.01 -5.00
C GLN A 226 -21.38 -2.98 -6.20
N ASN A 227 -20.39 -3.01 -7.09
CA ASN A 227 -20.47 -3.77 -8.35
C ASN A 227 -19.61 -5.04 -8.37
N ASP A 228 -19.01 -5.42 -7.23
CA ASP A 228 -18.04 -6.51 -7.13
C ASP A 228 -16.80 -6.37 -8.05
N THR A 229 -16.65 -5.21 -8.70
CA THR A 229 -15.58 -4.90 -9.66
C THR A 229 -14.97 -3.54 -9.38
N GLU A 230 -13.67 -3.39 -9.64
CA GLU A 230 -12.96 -2.14 -9.44
C GLU A 230 -11.79 -1.99 -10.41
N GLU A 231 -11.67 -0.82 -11.04
CA GLU A 231 -10.52 -0.50 -11.88
C GLU A 231 -9.38 0.11 -11.05
N GLY A 232 -8.16 -0.26 -11.39
CA GLY A 232 -6.98 0.26 -10.72
C GLY A 232 -5.69 0.02 -11.46
N TYR A 233 -4.61 0.45 -10.82
CA TYR A 233 -3.24 0.26 -11.28
C TYR A 233 -2.53 -0.75 -10.39
N LEU A 234 -2.21 -1.91 -10.94
CA LEU A 234 -1.34 -2.87 -10.28
C LEU A 234 0.12 -2.45 -10.49
N VAL A 235 0.79 -2.09 -9.39
CA VAL A 235 2.17 -1.64 -9.38
C VAL A 235 3.07 -2.75 -8.86
N VAL A 236 4.07 -3.16 -9.64
CA VAL A 236 5.07 -4.15 -9.21
C VAL A 236 6.48 -3.62 -9.40
N LYS A 237 7.35 -3.89 -8.44
CA LYS A 237 8.78 -3.64 -8.61
C LYS A 237 9.36 -4.62 -9.63
N ALA A 238 10.28 -4.17 -10.46
CA ALA A 238 11.06 -5.02 -11.35
C ALA A 238 12.52 -5.12 -10.92
N TYR A 239 13.11 -6.30 -11.08
CA TYR A 239 14.56 -6.47 -11.19
C TYR A 239 14.99 -6.12 -12.61
N ILE A 240 15.99 -5.26 -12.72
CA ILE A 240 16.66 -4.93 -13.97
C ILE A 240 17.87 -5.85 -14.05
N ARG A 241 17.92 -6.74 -15.04
CA ARG A 241 19.09 -7.62 -15.25
C ARG A 241 20.19 -6.86 -16.00
N ASN A 242 21.30 -7.54 -16.30
CA ASN A 242 22.34 -6.97 -17.17
C ASN A 242 21.78 -6.71 -18.57
N TYR A 243 22.35 -5.72 -19.25
CA TYR A 243 22.02 -5.42 -20.64
C TYR A 243 22.38 -6.62 -21.53
N ASP A 244 21.43 -6.99 -22.39
CA ASP A 244 21.58 -8.07 -23.35
C ASP A 244 21.89 -7.46 -24.72
N PHE A 245 23.16 -7.49 -25.14
CA PHE A 245 23.59 -6.93 -26.41
C PHE A 245 22.97 -7.64 -27.63
N SER A 246 22.67 -8.93 -27.50
CA SER A 246 22.06 -9.72 -28.58
C SER A 246 20.61 -9.29 -28.81
N ASN A 247 19.86 -9.10 -27.72
CA ASN A 247 18.47 -8.66 -27.75
C ASN A 247 18.29 -7.13 -27.67
N LYS A 248 19.40 -6.37 -27.55
CA LYS A 248 19.44 -4.90 -27.48
C LYS A 248 18.50 -4.33 -26.42
N GLY A 249 18.63 -4.78 -25.18
CA GLY A 249 17.76 -4.29 -24.09
C GLY A 249 18.03 -4.90 -22.73
N TYR A 250 17.22 -4.50 -21.75
CA TYR A 250 17.24 -5.02 -20.40
C TYR A 250 16.11 -6.00 -20.17
N TRP A 251 16.41 -7.18 -19.62
CA TRP A 251 15.37 -8.09 -19.16
C TRP A 251 14.83 -7.65 -17.80
N LEU A 252 13.54 -7.36 -17.75
CA LEU A 252 12.82 -6.97 -16.54
C LEU A 252 12.11 -8.18 -15.94
N SER A 253 12.41 -8.49 -14.69
CA SER A 253 11.72 -9.57 -13.95
C SER A 253 10.89 -8.94 -12.82
N PRO A 254 9.56 -9.08 -12.77
CA PRO A 254 8.77 -8.66 -11.62
C PRO A 254 9.32 -9.28 -10.32
N ARG A 255 9.55 -8.48 -9.28
CA ARG A 255 10.10 -8.93 -7.98
C ARG A 255 9.09 -9.76 -7.19
N THR A 256 7.82 -9.50 -7.44
CA THR A 256 6.67 -10.18 -6.87
C THR A 256 5.83 -10.68 -8.02
N ASN A 257 5.34 -11.91 -7.93
CA ASN A 257 4.30 -12.37 -8.85
C ASN A 257 3.11 -11.40 -8.77
N LEU A 258 2.38 -11.19 -9.88
CA LEU A 258 1.22 -10.28 -9.88
C LEU A 258 0.18 -10.63 -8.80
N VAL A 259 0.16 -11.89 -8.35
CA VAL A 259 -0.71 -12.45 -7.31
C VAL A 259 -0.36 -11.97 -5.90
N THR A 260 0.85 -11.48 -5.62
CA THR A 260 1.32 -11.22 -4.24
C THR A 260 1.46 -9.73 -3.86
N GLY A 261 0.84 -8.85 -4.64
CA GLY A 261 0.88 -7.39 -4.44
C GLY A 261 0.43 -6.95 -3.04
N LYS A 262 1.17 -6.02 -2.40
CA LYS A 262 1.00 -5.68 -0.97
C LYS A 262 -0.36 -5.12 -0.58
N ILE A 263 -1.06 -4.43 -1.48
CA ILE A 263 -2.41 -3.94 -1.22
C ILE A 263 -3.35 -5.10 -0.85
N PHE A 264 -3.05 -6.29 -1.38
CA PHE A 264 -3.77 -7.51 -1.06
C PHE A 264 -2.85 -8.74 -1.00
N LYS A 265 -1.87 -8.77 -0.09
CA LYS A 265 -1.13 -10.04 0.20
C LYS A 265 -2.05 -11.24 0.49
N ARG A 266 -3.34 -10.97 0.77
CA ARG A 266 -4.37 -11.93 1.10
C ARG A 266 -5.58 -11.90 0.14
N MET A 267 -5.45 -11.31 -1.05
CA MET A 267 -6.38 -11.60 -2.14
C MET A 267 -5.64 -12.42 -3.17
N GLU A 268 -6.21 -13.57 -3.53
CA GLU A 268 -5.64 -14.39 -4.58
C GLU A 268 -6.15 -13.86 -5.92
N LEU A 269 -5.28 -13.17 -6.66
CA LEU A 269 -5.61 -12.64 -7.99
C LEU A 269 -5.39 -13.71 -9.07
N GLN A 270 -6.48 -14.18 -9.66
CA GLN A 270 -6.45 -15.14 -10.76
C GLN A 270 -6.62 -14.42 -12.11
N PRO A 271 -5.83 -14.79 -13.14
CA PRO A 271 -5.97 -14.23 -14.48
C PRO A 271 -7.28 -14.70 -15.13
N GLN A 272 -8.04 -13.79 -15.75
CA GLN A 272 -9.28 -14.14 -16.45
C GLN A 272 -9.03 -14.95 -17.73
N ASN A 273 -7.90 -14.75 -18.41
CA ASN A 273 -7.60 -15.44 -19.66
C ASN A 273 -6.19 -16.06 -19.73
N SER A 274 -5.97 -16.90 -20.75
CA SER A 274 -4.70 -17.61 -20.95
C SER A 274 -3.52 -16.69 -21.27
N ASN A 275 -3.76 -15.50 -21.81
CA ASN A 275 -2.68 -14.53 -22.09
C ASN A 275 -2.17 -13.92 -20.79
N GLU A 276 -3.07 -13.57 -19.88
CA GLU A 276 -2.75 -13.04 -18.55
C GLU A 276 -2.01 -14.07 -17.66
N ARG A 277 -2.34 -15.37 -17.80
CA ARG A 277 -1.65 -16.46 -17.07
C ARG A 277 -0.13 -16.44 -17.23
N LYS A 278 0.39 -15.91 -18.34
CA LYS A 278 1.84 -15.80 -18.59
C LYS A 278 2.54 -14.95 -17.53
N PHE A 279 1.85 -13.97 -16.94
CA PHE A 279 2.39 -13.07 -15.94
C PHE A 279 2.30 -13.59 -14.49
N VAL A 280 1.65 -14.74 -14.29
CA VAL A 280 1.41 -15.38 -12.98
C VAL A 280 2.17 -16.71 -12.83
N SER A 281 2.87 -17.15 -13.88
CA SER A 281 3.63 -18.41 -13.90
C SER A 281 4.61 -18.54 -12.72
N PRO A 282 4.74 -19.72 -12.07
CA PRO A 282 5.72 -19.97 -11.01
C PRO A 282 7.18 -19.70 -11.41
N ARG A 283 7.49 -19.74 -12.71
CA ARG A 283 8.83 -19.44 -13.24
C ARG A 283 9.07 -17.94 -13.44
N GLY A 284 8.04 -17.12 -13.20
CA GLY A 284 8.01 -15.70 -13.54
C GLY A 284 7.94 -15.47 -15.05
N ILE A 285 7.79 -14.20 -15.43
CA ILE A 285 7.96 -13.73 -16.81
C ILE A 285 9.11 -12.73 -16.82
N ASN A 286 10.01 -12.84 -17.78
CA ASN A 286 10.95 -11.76 -18.06
C ASN A 286 10.49 -11.02 -19.31
N ILE A 287 10.40 -9.70 -19.23
CA ILE A 287 9.96 -8.85 -20.33
C ILE A 287 11.15 -8.03 -20.79
N LEU A 288 11.44 -8.05 -22.10
CA LEU A 288 12.51 -7.25 -22.66
C LEU A 288 12.07 -5.78 -22.75
N TYR A 289 12.85 -4.90 -22.13
CA TYR A 289 12.79 -3.47 -22.37
C TYR A 289 13.88 -3.08 -23.36
N GLU A 290 13.48 -2.94 -24.62
CA GLU A 290 14.39 -2.64 -25.73
C GLU A 290 14.96 -1.22 -25.63
N MET A 291 16.27 -1.11 -25.81
CA MET A 291 17.00 0.14 -25.71
C MET A 291 18.32 0.03 -26.46
N SER A 292 18.76 1.08 -27.16
CA SER A 292 20.07 1.05 -27.82
C SER A 292 21.21 1.05 -26.81
N PRO A 293 22.40 0.50 -27.13
CA PRO A 293 23.53 0.47 -26.22
C PRO A 293 23.93 1.87 -25.68
N GLU A 294 23.84 2.90 -26.51
CA GLU A 294 24.20 4.28 -26.15
C GLU A 294 23.24 4.85 -25.11
N LYS A 295 21.94 4.49 -25.21
CA LYS A 295 20.94 4.88 -24.21
C LYS A 295 21.05 4.05 -22.94
N ALA A 296 21.47 2.79 -23.07
CA ALA A 296 21.56 1.84 -21.97
C ALA A 296 22.59 2.26 -20.91
N GLU A 297 23.73 2.82 -21.32
CA GLU A 297 24.76 3.33 -20.41
C GLU A 297 24.18 4.38 -19.46
N LYS A 298 23.63 5.46 -20.01
CA LYS A 298 22.97 6.51 -19.24
C LYS A 298 21.82 5.98 -18.37
N PHE A 299 21.00 5.09 -18.93
CA PHE A 299 19.90 4.47 -18.19
C PHE A 299 20.38 3.71 -16.95
N SER A 300 21.47 2.93 -17.07
CA SER A 300 22.00 2.15 -15.94
C SER A 300 22.65 3.00 -14.84
N GLU A 301 23.17 4.17 -15.19
CA GLU A 301 23.71 5.13 -14.24
C GLU A 301 22.60 5.75 -13.39
N GLU A 302 21.51 6.18 -14.05
CA GLU A 302 20.41 6.93 -13.43
C GLU A 302 19.34 6.03 -12.78
N VAL A 303 19.09 4.83 -13.34
CA VAL A 303 17.96 3.99 -12.94
C VAL A 303 18.42 2.79 -12.12
N LYS A 304 18.11 2.80 -10.82
CA LYS A 304 18.41 1.70 -9.89
C LYS A 304 17.22 0.78 -9.63
N GLN A 305 16.01 1.27 -9.85
CA GLN A 305 14.77 0.56 -9.59
C GLN A 305 13.77 0.93 -10.68
N LEU A 306 12.98 -0.06 -11.10
CA LEU A 306 11.82 0.16 -11.95
C LEU A 306 10.55 -0.33 -11.26
N TYR A 307 9.47 0.35 -11.57
CA TYR A 307 8.09 -0.01 -11.25
C TYR A 307 7.35 -0.23 -12.56
N MET A 308 6.79 -1.42 -12.72
CA MET A 308 5.90 -1.75 -13.82
C MET A 308 4.46 -1.51 -13.36
N VAL A 309 3.71 -0.75 -14.15
CA VAL A 309 2.35 -0.35 -13.82
C VAL A 309 1.41 -0.91 -14.88
N PHE A 310 0.47 -1.74 -14.43
CA PHE A 310 -0.54 -2.36 -15.26
C PHE A 310 -1.90 -1.75 -14.92
N LYS A 311 -2.65 -1.29 -15.94
CA LYS A 311 -4.06 -0.95 -15.72
C LYS A 311 -4.88 -2.25 -15.69
N ILE A 312 -5.54 -2.53 -14.59
CA ILE A 312 -6.34 -3.74 -14.40
C ILE A 312 -7.76 -3.41 -13.93
N GLU A 313 -8.65 -4.36 -14.13
CA GLU A 313 -9.93 -4.47 -13.43
C GLU A 313 -9.87 -5.72 -12.57
N ILE A 314 -10.23 -5.59 -11.29
CA ILE A 314 -10.41 -6.72 -10.39
C ILE A 314 -11.90 -7.06 -10.31
N THR A 315 -12.22 -8.35 -10.20
CA THR A 315 -13.59 -8.84 -9.98
C THR A 315 -13.57 -9.81 -8.82
N ILE A 316 -14.28 -9.51 -7.74
CA ILE A 316 -14.33 -10.39 -6.58
C ILE A 316 -15.32 -11.53 -6.83
N LYS A 317 -14.88 -12.76 -6.57
CA LYS A 317 -15.67 -13.99 -6.78
C LYS A 317 -16.27 -14.52 -5.48
N GLY A 318 -15.66 -14.16 -4.35
CA GLY A 318 -16.11 -14.56 -3.02
C GLY A 318 -14.94 -14.81 -2.08
N MET A 319 -15.09 -15.80 -1.21
CA MET A 319 -14.06 -16.24 -0.28
C MET A 319 -13.59 -17.64 -0.66
N GLU A 320 -12.30 -17.92 -0.48
CA GLU A 320 -11.78 -19.29 -0.55
C GLU A 320 -12.50 -20.20 0.46
N ALA A 321 -12.44 -21.51 0.25
CA ALA A 321 -13.10 -22.50 1.13
C ALA A 321 -12.66 -22.44 2.61
N ASN A 322 -11.45 -21.96 2.89
CA ASN A 322 -10.93 -21.75 4.25
C ASN A 322 -11.26 -20.34 4.81
N TYR A 323 -11.83 -19.45 3.99
CA TYR A 323 -12.17 -18.06 4.27
C TYR A 323 -10.99 -17.20 4.76
N GLU A 324 -9.77 -17.61 4.43
CA GLU A 324 -8.55 -16.87 4.75
C GLU A 324 -8.29 -15.75 3.73
N TYR A 325 -8.61 -16.04 2.46
CA TYR A 325 -8.38 -15.19 1.31
C TYR A 325 -9.70 -14.82 0.62
N VAL A 326 -9.72 -13.63 0.02
CA VAL A 326 -10.77 -13.23 -0.92
C VAL A 326 -10.33 -13.68 -2.31
N ASP A 327 -11.19 -14.45 -2.98
CA ASP A 327 -10.99 -14.88 -4.36
C ASP A 327 -11.33 -13.75 -5.30
N ALA A 328 -10.39 -13.40 -6.18
CA ALA A 328 -10.59 -12.33 -7.14
C ALA A 328 -9.96 -12.68 -8.48
N ASP A 329 -10.67 -12.38 -9.56
CA ASP A 329 -10.10 -12.39 -10.89
C ASP A 329 -9.50 -11.01 -11.22
N TYR A 330 -8.53 -10.96 -12.12
CA TYR A 330 -8.09 -9.71 -12.74
C TYR A 330 -8.06 -9.82 -14.26
N ALA A 331 -8.31 -8.68 -14.93
CA ALA A 331 -8.13 -8.52 -16.36
C ALA A 331 -7.33 -7.26 -16.67
N PHE A 332 -6.49 -7.29 -17.71
CA PHE A 332 -5.81 -6.08 -18.17
C PHE A 332 -6.79 -5.17 -18.93
N LYS A 333 -6.84 -3.90 -18.54
CA LYS A 333 -7.68 -2.85 -19.16
C LYS A 333 -6.90 -1.95 -20.11
N SER A 334 -5.60 -2.18 -20.23
CA SER A 334 -4.71 -1.52 -21.17
C SER A 334 -3.69 -2.53 -21.67
N PRO A 335 -3.35 -2.55 -22.97
CA PRO A 335 -2.24 -3.36 -23.49
C PRO A 335 -0.87 -2.78 -23.11
N ILE A 336 -0.80 -1.62 -22.44
CA ILE A 336 0.44 -0.92 -22.15
C ILE A 336 0.87 -1.16 -20.70
N ILE A 337 2.12 -1.60 -20.53
CA ILE A 337 2.85 -1.61 -19.26
C ILE A 337 3.65 -0.31 -19.18
N ALA A 338 3.32 0.58 -18.24
CA ALA A 338 4.09 1.79 -18.03
C ALA A 338 5.25 1.55 -17.05
N LEU A 339 6.41 2.15 -17.33
CA LEU A 339 7.63 2.01 -16.53
C LEU A 339 7.97 3.32 -15.82
N TYR A 340 8.20 3.24 -14.51
CA TYR A 340 8.55 4.37 -13.65
C TYR A 340 9.80 4.06 -12.82
N THR A 341 10.53 5.10 -12.42
CA THR A 341 11.75 4.94 -11.59
C THR A 341 11.52 5.18 -10.11
N ASP A 342 10.39 5.78 -9.74
CA ASP A 342 9.97 6.11 -8.38
C ASP A 342 8.67 5.40 -7.98
N ASP A 343 8.48 5.16 -6.68
CA ASP A 343 7.24 4.57 -6.17
C ASP A 343 6.07 5.53 -6.22
N SER A 344 6.27 6.85 -6.27
CA SER A 344 5.18 7.82 -6.46
C SER A 344 4.64 7.87 -7.89
N LEU A 345 5.24 7.12 -8.83
CA LEU A 345 4.84 7.04 -10.24
C LEU A 345 4.85 8.39 -10.96
N THR A 346 5.81 9.25 -10.62
CA THR A 346 5.95 10.60 -11.19
C THR A 346 6.96 10.66 -12.34
N LYS A 347 7.96 9.78 -12.34
CA LYS A 347 9.06 9.74 -13.32
C LYS A 347 8.91 8.56 -14.27
N LYS A 348 8.05 8.74 -15.26
CA LYS A 348 7.86 7.75 -16.34
C LYS A 348 9.11 7.72 -17.23
N VAL A 349 9.61 6.53 -17.50
CA VAL A 349 10.82 6.33 -18.33
C VAL A 349 10.59 5.49 -19.58
N GLY A 350 9.42 4.85 -19.70
CA GLY A 350 9.09 4.07 -20.88
C GLY A 350 7.74 3.40 -20.79
N GLU A 351 7.42 2.68 -21.86
CA GLU A 351 6.24 1.86 -22.02
C GLU A 351 6.60 0.58 -22.77
N ILE A 352 5.90 -0.51 -22.47
CA ILE A 352 6.01 -1.78 -23.19
C ILE A 352 4.61 -2.20 -23.61
N SER A 353 4.42 -2.51 -24.90
CA SER A 353 3.17 -3.08 -25.39
C SER A 353 3.14 -4.59 -25.13
N MET A 354 2.09 -5.06 -24.43
CA MET A 354 1.87 -6.49 -24.16
C MET A 354 1.54 -7.29 -25.42
N GLU A 355 1.13 -6.64 -26.51
CA GLU A 355 0.83 -7.29 -27.78
C GLU A 355 2.09 -7.64 -28.57
N THR A 356 3.14 -6.83 -28.43
CA THR A 356 4.39 -6.97 -29.18
C THR A 356 5.61 -7.26 -28.31
N MET A 357 5.42 -7.45 -27.00
CA MET A 357 6.53 -7.66 -26.08
C MET A 357 7.29 -8.96 -26.37
N THR A 358 8.60 -8.90 -26.20
CA THR A 358 9.46 -10.09 -26.19
C THR A 358 9.59 -10.63 -24.77
N THR A 359 9.34 -11.93 -24.57
CA THR A 359 9.30 -12.56 -23.25
C THR A 359 10.16 -13.83 -23.18
N LYS A 360 10.70 -14.16 -22.00
CA LYS A 360 11.40 -15.44 -21.73
C LYS A 360 11.09 -16.03 -20.36
#